data_AF-A0A150TFI3-F1
#
_entry.id   AF-A0A150TFI3-F1
#
_cell.length_a   1.000
_cell.length_b   1.000
_cell.length_c   1.000
_cell.angle_alpha   90.00
_cell.angle_beta   90.00
_cell.angle_gamma   90.00
#
_symmetry.space_group_name_H-M   'P 1'
#
loop_
_entity.id
_entity.type
_entity.pdbx_description
1 polymer ?
#
loop_
_entity_poly.entity_id
_entity_poly.type
_entity_poly.pdbx_seq_one_letter_code
_entity_poly.pdbx_strand_id
1 'polypeptide(L)'
;MAKKKLSARAARRAGDRAAEKLTRDIERIALLEPGHTPERAIALDAASQVEVAARSIPCPRCRGALRVEDHTAETLDGVRLRVAQVACSACGARRKLYFRLGAASLN
;
A
#
# COMPACT_ATOMS: atom_id res chain seq x y z
N MET A 1 38.65 -18.91 -15.85
CA MET A 1 38.15 -18.21 -17.06
C MET A 1 37.37 -16.97 -16.65
N ALA A 2 37.75 -15.79 -17.10
CA ALA A 2 37.07 -14.55 -16.74
C ALA A 2 35.68 -14.48 -17.39
N LYS A 3 34.61 -14.26 -16.60
CA LYS A 3 33.25 -14.08 -17.13
C LYS A 3 33.24 -12.89 -18.10
N LYS A 4 32.84 -13.14 -19.35
CA LYS A 4 32.72 -12.11 -20.39
C LYS A 4 31.75 -11.02 -19.91
N LYS A 5 32.15 -9.75 -19.99
CA LYS A 5 31.28 -8.62 -19.62
C LYS A 5 30.00 -8.67 -20.45
N LEU A 6 28.85 -8.45 -19.80
CA LEU A 6 27.55 -8.36 -20.46
C LEU A 6 27.56 -7.21 -21.49
N SER A 7 26.87 -7.39 -22.61
CA SER A 7 26.63 -6.29 -23.55
C SER A 7 25.76 -5.22 -22.90
N ALA A 8 25.83 -3.97 -23.39
CA ALA A 8 25.02 -2.86 -22.86
C ALA A 8 23.51 -3.17 -22.82
N ARG A 9 22.98 -3.83 -23.87
CA ARG A 9 21.58 -4.28 -23.92
C ARG A 9 21.27 -5.34 -22.87
N ALA A 10 22.17 -6.30 -22.67
CA ALA A 10 22.00 -7.35 -21.67
C ALA A 10 22.08 -6.80 -20.24
N ALA A 11 22.97 -5.83 -20.00
CA ALA A 11 23.07 -5.11 -18.73
C ALA A 11 21.80 -4.31 -18.42
N ARG A 12 21.25 -3.57 -19.39
CA ARG A 12 19.99 -2.82 -19.24
C ARG A 12 18.84 -3.75 -18.84
N ARG A 13 18.63 -4.84 -19.59
CA ARG A 13 17.58 -5.83 -19.27
C ARG A 13 17.76 -6.50 -17.91
N ALA A 14 19.00 -6.73 -17.50
CA ALA A 14 19.28 -7.28 -16.17
C ALA A 14 18.89 -6.27 -15.08
N GLY A 15 19.20 -4.98 -15.28
CA GLY A 15 18.75 -3.89 -14.41
C GLY A 15 17.23 -3.78 -14.33
N ASP A 16 16.55 -3.79 -15.48
CA ASP A 16 15.07 -3.72 -15.54
C ASP A 16 14.43 -4.86 -14.74
N ARG A 17 14.91 -6.10 -14.90
CA ARG A 17 14.43 -7.26 -14.12
C ARG A 17 14.71 -7.13 -12.63
N ALA A 18 15.86 -6.58 -12.26
CA ALA A 18 16.22 -6.38 -10.86
C ALA A 18 15.30 -5.33 -10.21
N ALA A 19 15.01 -4.23 -10.92
CA ALA A 19 14.08 -3.21 -10.47
C ALA A 19 12.64 -3.75 -10.32
N GLU A 20 12.19 -4.58 -11.27
CA GLU A 20 10.89 -5.24 -11.19
C GLU A 20 10.81 -6.22 -10.00
N LYS A 21 11.87 -7.00 -9.76
CA LYS A 21 11.95 -7.89 -8.60
C LYS A 21 11.90 -7.09 -7.30
N LEU A 22 12.70 -6.04 -7.18
CA LEU A 22 12.71 -5.17 -6.01
C LEU A 22 11.33 -4.56 -5.74
N THR A 23 10.64 -4.09 -6.78
CA THR A 23 9.29 -3.55 -6.66
C THR A 23 8.32 -4.60 -6.10
N ARG A 24 8.34 -5.83 -6.62
CA ARG A 24 7.50 -6.94 -6.10
C ARG A 24 7.81 -7.27 -4.65
N ASP A 25 9.09 -7.25 -4.27
CA ASP A 25 9.51 -7.55 -2.91
C ASP A 25 9.05 -6.44 -1.93
N ILE A 26 9.17 -5.17 -2.31
CA ILE A 26 8.62 -4.03 -1.55
C ILE A 26 7.11 -4.17 -1.36
N GLU A 27 6.37 -4.55 -2.40
CA GLU A 27 4.92 -4.73 -2.28
C GLU A 27 4.54 -5.87 -1.35
N ARG A 28 5.30 -6.97 -1.39
CA ARG A 28 5.10 -8.08 -0.46
C ARG A 28 5.36 -7.66 0.99
N ILE A 29 6.40 -6.87 1.23
CA ILE A 29 6.70 -6.32 2.55
C ILE A 29 5.58 -5.38 3.01
N ALA A 30 5.06 -4.53 2.12
CA ALA A 30 3.97 -3.62 2.44
C ALA A 30 2.70 -4.32 2.94
N LEU A 31 2.40 -5.54 2.47
CA LEU A 31 1.25 -6.32 2.96
C LEU A 31 1.36 -6.70 4.45
N LEU A 32 2.56 -6.65 5.02
CA LEU A 32 2.79 -6.91 6.45
C LEU A 32 2.53 -5.67 7.30
N GLU A 33 2.54 -4.48 6.69
CA GLU A 33 2.27 -3.22 7.38
C GLU A 33 0.77 -3.08 7.74
N PRO A 34 0.45 -2.33 8.81
CA PRO A 34 -0.93 -2.08 9.21
C PRO A 34 -1.75 -1.44 8.08
N GLY A 35 -3.00 -1.88 7.95
CA GLY A 35 -3.97 -1.31 7.01
C GLY A 35 -3.80 -1.78 5.57
N HIS A 36 -2.78 -2.56 5.23
CA HIS A 36 -2.57 -3.05 3.87
C HIS A 36 -3.35 -4.33 3.53
N THR A 37 -3.91 -5.01 4.52
CA THR A 37 -4.83 -6.14 4.35
C THR A 37 -6.04 -6.01 5.28
N PRO A 38 -7.17 -6.67 4.98
CA PRO A 38 -8.35 -6.65 5.84
C PRO A 38 -8.08 -7.13 7.28
N GLU A 39 -7.26 -8.17 7.44
CA GLU A 39 -6.93 -8.75 8.74
C GLU A 39 -6.04 -7.82 9.58
N ARG A 40 -5.35 -6.89 8.93
CA ARG A 40 -4.48 -5.88 9.55
C ARG A 40 -5.12 -4.49 9.55
N ALA A 41 -6.44 -4.40 9.43
CA ALA A 41 -7.14 -3.12 9.37
C ALA A 41 -6.79 -2.21 10.58
N ILE A 42 -6.48 -0.95 10.30
CA ILE A 42 -6.09 0.03 11.32
C ILE A 42 -7.33 0.42 12.13
N ALA A 43 -7.24 0.34 13.45
CA ALA A 43 -8.31 0.79 14.34
C ALA A 43 -8.41 2.32 14.33
N LEU A 44 -9.61 2.85 14.09
CA LEU A 44 -9.95 4.27 14.14
C LEU A 44 -11.18 4.47 15.01
N ASP A 45 -11.28 5.62 15.67
CA ASP A 45 -12.42 5.91 16.54
C ASP A 45 -13.64 6.38 15.73
N ALA A 46 -13.38 7.04 14.59
CA ALA A 46 -14.42 7.63 13.77
C ALA A 46 -14.16 7.46 12.27
N ALA A 47 -15.24 7.39 11.50
CA ALA A 47 -15.19 7.31 10.04
C ALA A 47 -14.56 8.56 9.40
N SER A 48 -14.66 9.72 10.05
CA SER A 48 -14.04 10.97 9.58
C SER A 48 -12.51 10.94 9.61
N GLN A 49 -11.91 10.07 10.43
CA GLN A 49 -10.45 9.93 10.52
C GLN A 49 -9.87 9.13 9.35
N VAL A 50 -10.69 8.38 8.61
CA VAL A 50 -10.22 7.46 7.55
C VAL A 50 -9.39 8.19 6.49
N GLU A 51 -9.87 9.32 5.98
CA GLU A 51 -9.14 10.06 4.94
C GLU A 51 -7.83 10.66 5.44
N VAL A 52 -7.84 11.18 6.67
CA VAL A 52 -6.64 11.76 7.29
C VAL A 52 -5.60 10.67 7.56
N ALA A 53 -6.02 9.55 8.13
CA ALA A 53 -5.17 8.39 8.38
C ALA A 53 -4.61 7.83 7.07
N ALA A 54 -5.44 7.66 6.04
CA ALA A 54 -5.01 7.17 4.73
C ALA A 54 -3.96 8.08 4.07
N ARG A 55 -4.09 9.41 4.20
CA ARG A 55 -3.09 10.37 3.69
C ARG A 55 -1.79 10.39 4.48
N SER A 56 -1.83 10.02 5.76
CA SER A 56 -0.64 9.96 6.61
C SER A 56 0.28 8.78 6.27
N ILE A 57 -0.23 7.76 5.59
CA ILE A 57 0.53 6.58 5.17
C ILE A 57 1.34 6.92 3.91
N PRO A 58 2.67 6.79 3.92
CA PRO A 58 3.49 7.03 2.75
C PRO A 58 3.36 5.86 1.76
N CYS A 59 3.54 6.13 0.47
CA CYS A 59 3.59 5.08 -0.54
C CYS A 59 4.74 4.10 -0.25
N PRO A 60 4.51 2.79 -0.12
CA PRO A 60 5.60 1.85 0.15
C PRO A 60 6.65 1.77 -0.97
N ARG A 61 6.26 2.10 -2.21
CA ARG A 61 7.18 2.08 -3.36
C ARG A 61 8.14 3.27 -3.40
N CYS A 62 7.64 4.49 -3.21
CA CYS A 62 8.45 5.72 -3.39
C CYS A 62 8.43 6.67 -2.21
N ARG A 63 7.76 6.30 -1.11
CA ARG A 63 7.54 7.11 0.12
C ARG A 63 6.79 8.42 -0.10
N GLY A 64 6.26 8.66 -1.30
CA GLY A 64 5.47 9.85 -1.63
C GLY A 64 4.07 9.85 -0.99
N ALA A 65 3.40 11.00 -1.04
CA ALA A 65 2.06 11.17 -0.50
C ALA A 65 1.02 10.33 -1.25
N LEU A 66 0.04 9.82 -0.50
CA LEU A 66 -1.13 9.12 -1.02
C LEU A 66 -2.32 10.08 -1.09
N ARG A 67 -3.02 10.06 -2.21
CA ARG A 67 -4.31 10.73 -2.39
C ARG A 67 -5.42 9.70 -2.26
N VAL A 68 -6.47 10.03 -1.51
CA VAL A 68 -7.69 9.24 -1.46
C VAL A 68 -8.50 9.49 -2.73
N GLU A 69 -8.79 8.42 -3.47
CA GLU A 69 -9.65 8.43 -4.64
C GLU A 69 -11.11 8.15 -4.24
N ASP A 70 -11.32 7.22 -3.30
CA ASP A 70 -12.63 6.79 -2.86
C ASP A 70 -12.57 6.24 -1.42
N HIS A 71 -13.69 6.31 -0.70
CA HIS A 71 -13.84 5.78 0.66
C HIS A 71 -15.22 5.12 0.80
N THR A 72 -15.21 3.79 0.93
CA THR A 72 -16.41 2.96 1.04
C THR A 72 -16.45 2.21 2.37
N ALA A 73 -17.64 1.76 2.77
CA ALA A 73 -17.78 0.74 3.81
C ALA A 73 -18.05 -0.61 3.14
N GLU A 74 -17.20 -1.59 3.41
CA GLU A 74 -17.33 -2.95 2.88
C GLU A 74 -17.43 -3.94 4.05
N THR A 75 -18.24 -4.98 3.90
CA THR A 75 -18.29 -6.08 4.86
C THR A 75 -17.44 -7.22 4.31
N LEU A 76 -16.32 -7.51 4.96
CA LEU A 76 -15.37 -8.55 4.59
C LEU A 76 -15.30 -9.56 5.73
N ASP A 77 -15.55 -10.84 5.43
CA ASP A 77 -15.57 -11.94 6.40
C ASP A 77 -16.44 -11.67 7.64
N GLY A 78 -17.59 -11.01 7.44
CA GLY A 78 -18.52 -10.65 8.51
C GLY A 78 -18.12 -9.41 9.32
N VAL A 79 -16.97 -8.79 9.03
CA VAL A 79 -16.50 -7.56 9.68
C VAL A 79 -16.73 -6.35 8.79
N ARG A 80 -17.35 -5.30 9.34
CA ARG A 80 -17.55 -4.04 8.62
C ARG A 80 -16.26 -3.20 8.68
N LEU A 81 -15.61 -3.05 7.53
CA LEU A 81 -14.39 -2.27 7.36
C LEU A 81 -14.66 -1.02 6.53
N ARG A 82 -13.88 0.03 6.80
CA ARG A 82 -13.76 1.20 5.94
C ARG A 82 -12.60 0.98 4.99
N VAL A 83 -12.87 1.02 3.70
CA VAL A 83 -11.88 0.78 2.65
C VAL A 83 -11.62 2.11 1.96
N ALA A 84 -10.38 2.59 2.04
CA ALA A 84 -9.93 3.76 1.30
C ALA A 84 -9.15 3.31 0.07
N GLN A 85 -9.65 3.66 -1.11
CA GLN A 85 -8.90 3.52 -2.36
C GLN A 85 -7.95 4.71 -2.46
N VAL A 86 -6.66 4.44 -2.59
CA VAL A 86 -5.63 5.48 -2.63
C VAL A 86 -4.70 5.29 -3.81
N ALA A 87 -4.24 6.43 -4.36
CA ALA A 87 -3.24 6.48 -5.41
C ALA A 87 -2.08 7.38 -4.99
N CYS A 88 -0.85 6.95 -5.27
CA CYS A 88 0.33 7.78 -5.02
C CYS A 88 0.41 8.92 -6.04
N SER A 89 0.54 10.15 -5.55
CA SER A 89 0.70 11.33 -6.41
C SER A 89 2.05 11.40 -7.12
N ALA A 90 3.07 10.70 -6.62
CA ALA A 90 4.42 10.71 -7.20
C ALA A 90 4.66 9.58 -8.21
N CYS A 91 4.25 8.34 -7.88
CA CYS A 91 4.53 7.17 -8.75
C CYS A 91 3.27 6.53 -9.37
N GLY A 92 2.07 7.03 -9.05
CA GLY A 92 0.80 6.51 -9.59
C GLY A 92 0.35 5.15 -9.05
N ALA A 93 1.09 4.53 -8.14
CA ALA A 93 0.71 3.23 -7.58
C ALA A 93 -0.62 3.32 -6.81
N ARG A 94 -1.57 2.46 -7.17
CA ARG A 94 -2.88 2.34 -6.53
C ARG A 94 -2.89 1.22 -5.50
N ARG A 95 -3.66 1.38 -4.42
CA ARG A 95 -3.90 0.34 -3.41
C ARG A 95 -5.16 0.62 -2.60
N LYS A 96 -5.60 -0.40 -1.86
CA LYS A 96 -6.64 -0.28 -0.85
C LYS A 96 -5.98 -0.22 0.52
N LEU A 97 -6.52 0.64 1.38
CA LEU A 97 -6.20 0.68 2.80
C LEU A 97 -7.45 0.32 3.59
N TYR A 98 -7.27 -0.51 4.59
CA TYR A 98 -8.34 -1.09 5.40
C TYR A 98 -8.29 -0.49 6.80
N PHE A 99 -9.44 -0.02 7.26
CA PHE A 99 -9.63 0.54 8.58
C PHE A 99 -10.82 -0.13 9.25
N ARG A 100 -10.72 -0.36 10.56
CA ARG A 100 -11.82 -0.85 11.38
C ARG A 100 -12.23 0.28 12.33
N LEU A 101 -13.52 0.50 12.49
CA LEU A 101 -14.00 1.43 13.50
C LEU A 101 -13.99 0.72 14.85
N GLY A 102 -13.32 1.30 15.83
CA GLY A 102 -13.50 0.92 17.22
C GLY A 102 -14.97 1.08 17.57
N ALA A 103 -15.57 0.08 18.22
CA ALA A 103 -16.86 0.29 18.84
C ALA A 103 -16.71 1.52 19.74
N ALA A 104 -17.53 2.55 19.52
CA ALA A 104 -17.53 3.73 20.36
C ALA A 104 -17.54 3.24 21.81
N SER A 105 -16.48 3.53 22.56
CA SER A 105 -16.52 3.40 24.01
C SER A 105 -17.58 4.39 24.47
N LEU A 106 -18.80 3.91 24.65
CA LEU A 106 -19.86 4.63 25.33
C LEU A 106 -19.34 4.82 26.77
N ASN A 107 -18.80 6.01 27.05
CA ASN A 107 -18.61 6.50 28.41
C ASN A 107 -19.90 7.21 28.84
#